data_AF-A0A8R1I2P1-F1
#
_entry.id   AF-A0A8R1I2P1-F1
#
_cell.length_a   1.000
_cell.length_b   1.000
_cell.length_c   1.000
_cell.angle_alpha   90.00
_cell.angle_beta   90.00
_cell.angle_gamma   90.00
#
_symmetry.space_group_name_H-M   'P 1'
#
loop_
_entity.id
_entity.type
_entity.pdbx_description
1 polymer ?
#
loop_
_entity_poly.entity_id
_entity_poly.type
_entity_poly.pdbx_seq_one_letter_code
_entity_poly.pdbx_strand_id
1 'polypeptide(L)'
;MPFYCFIHHNCRIFRVFPHHWTRFTHPDDFDRLEQYCSHLIHDESSATVCCTGLQLKGLTDRLSKAATILASCPSCFDNFANLWCQFTCSPKQSDFMTVLETSGNGKKVVERMEYRVGREFAEGLFESCRHTWFANGLAIRLMSSEGKVSFENFYRFMGAKNLDQNIPMSMDFQFSGSEKAMNVPITPCYKSAGPNVPSCGVNDCPTDSRQLLDLSKVEKLGKKVFTLHFPEFEWILKICGCVALTILIVFVLKYSCHKSPAYDGPSGCYVEVSQGNIENLFEGSCEWYAETVIEYPCRCALLGLLIMIVCCAGNSRFHSFTHSIDQVSAADGDTRRYQKTFIDTFGPVHRIEQVFINLPPDAKSMFNVDLYREIFTLIESIKNLTAIGLQNVTFSDICYRPLGNKFGCTILSPTNYFQNSWPTFENAGPPTVDDEIFDDQHWEHLKYCIRNPLQTLTYSKMSCFGEFGGPVDAVLVFGARTLMIMIPVSGPEEKSLIWEAAFIDMMMNYRMEHANFTFMAESSVTDELQKEVDNDKLVSVMACAVVLIWVFTMLGSYHWPESSFLSALVHQKLTIAISAVIFSVISVWW
;
A
#
# COMPACT_ATOMS: atom_id res chain seq x y z
N MET A 1 5.23 33.77 -53.41
CA MET A 1 3.84 34.21 -53.10
C MET A 1 3.84 34.68 -51.65
N PRO A 2 3.14 35.77 -51.29
CA PRO A 2 3.06 36.18 -49.89
C PRO A 2 2.37 35.09 -49.05
N PHE A 3 2.86 34.86 -47.85
CA PHE A 3 2.28 33.91 -46.90
C PHE A 3 0.96 34.47 -46.34
N TYR A 4 -0.05 33.61 -46.18
CA TYR A 4 -1.36 34.01 -45.67
C TYR A 4 -1.75 33.14 -44.47
N CYS A 5 -2.36 33.76 -43.47
CA CYS A 5 -3.00 33.07 -42.37
C CYS A 5 -4.31 32.44 -42.87
N PHE A 6 -4.62 31.21 -42.44
CA PHE A 6 -5.82 30.48 -42.89
C PHE A 6 -6.95 30.49 -41.87
N ILE A 7 -6.62 30.56 -40.58
CA ILE A 7 -7.61 30.54 -39.48
C ILE A 7 -7.46 31.81 -38.64
N HIS A 8 -8.52 32.61 -38.59
CA HIS A 8 -8.55 33.86 -37.82
C HIS A 8 -9.93 34.04 -37.17
N HIS A 9 -9.99 34.41 -35.87
CA HIS A 9 -11.22 34.54 -35.06
C HIS A 9 -12.19 33.34 -35.07
N ASN A 10 -12.30 32.60 -33.95
CA ASN A 10 -13.30 31.54 -33.73
C ASN A 10 -13.42 30.53 -34.89
N CYS A 11 -12.30 29.97 -35.34
CA CYS A 11 -12.23 28.93 -36.39
C CYS A 11 -12.89 29.30 -37.72
N ARG A 12 -12.93 30.59 -38.07
CA ARG A 12 -13.42 31.05 -39.37
C ARG A 12 -12.27 31.15 -40.37
N ILE A 13 -12.58 30.84 -41.62
CA ILE A 13 -11.64 30.99 -42.72
C ILE A 13 -11.57 32.46 -43.11
N PHE A 14 -10.40 33.06 -42.93
CA PHE A 14 -10.06 34.35 -43.50
C PHE A 14 -8.68 34.24 -44.13
N ARG A 15 -8.48 34.80 -45.33
CA ARG A 15 -7.14 35.06 -45.86
C ARG A 15 -6.70 36.39 -45.28
N VAL A 16 -5.96 36.34 -44.17
CA VAL A 16 -5.42 37.54 -43.50
C VAL A 16 -3.91 37.53 -43.67
N PHE A 17 -3.31 38.71 -43.77
CA PHE A 17 -1.87 38.85 -43.64
C PHE A 17 -1.43 38.59 -42.18
N PRO A 18 -0.23 38.06 -41.95
CA PRO A 18 0.31 37.89 -40.61
C PRO A 18 0.33 39.21 -39.84
N HIS A 19 0.04 39.15 -38.54
CA HIS A 19 0.14 40.28 -37.63
C HIS A 19 1.58 40.44 -37.16
N HIS A 20 2.04 41.67 -37.06
CA HIS A 20 3.35 41.97 -36.50
C HIS A 20 3.18 42.37 -35.04
N TRP A 21 3.66 41.53 -34.13
CA TRP A 21 3.62 41.78 -32.70
C TRP A 21 4.99 42.23 -32.22
N THR A 22 4.99 43.18 -31.29
CA THR A 22 6.20 43.65 -30.62
C THR A 22 5.94 43.65 -29.12
N ARG A 23 6.99 43.43 -28.32
CA ARG A 23 6.90 43.42 -26.85
C ARG A 23 6.28 44.71 -26.27
N PHE A 24 6.42 45.84 -26.97
CA PHE A 24 5.84 47.13 -26.57
C PHE A 24 4.33 47.25 -26.86
N THR A 25 3.84 46.64 -27.94
CA THR A 25 2.44 46.79 -28.35
C THR A 25 1.52 45.77 -27.69
N HIS A 26 2.03 44.58 -27.38
CA HIS A 26 1.27 43.48 -26.79
C HIS A 26 2.13 42.73 -25.75
N PRO A 27 2.37 43.31 -24.57
CA PRO A 27 3.29 42.72 -23.57
C PRO A 27 2.80 41.35 -23.08
N ASP A 28 1.54 41.25 -22.65
CA ASP A 28 0.97 40.00 -22.10
C ASP A 28 0.95 38.84 -23.12
N ASP A 29 0.71 39.13 -24.39
CA ASP A 29 0.71 38.13 -25.46
C ASP A 29 2.14 37.70 -25.81
N PHE A 30 3.11 38.60 -25.71
CA PHE A 30 4.52 38.29 -25.93
C PHE A 30 5.07 37.36 -24.84
N ASP A 31 4.74 37.62 -23.57
CA ASP A 31 5.13 36.76 -22.45
C ASP A 31 4.56 35.34 -22.60
N ARG A 32 3.31 35.22 -23.06
CA ARG A 32 2.68 33.93 -23.39
C ARG A 32 3.37 33.20 -24.54
N LEU A 33 3.79 33.94 -25.56
CA LEU A 33 4.53 33.40 -26.70
C LEU A 33 5.91 32.90 -26.28
N GLU A 34 6.61 33.65 -25.43
CA GLU A 34 7.92 33.31 -24.88
C GLU A 34 7.86 32.05 -23.99
N GLN A 35 6.77 31.87 -23.25
CA GLN A 35 6.58 30.73 -22.35
C GLN A 35 6.47 29.37 -23.08
N TYR A 36 5.77 29.30 -24.21
CA TYR A 36 5.45 28.00 -24.87
C TYR A 36 5.84 27.92 -26.35
N CYS A 37 5.95 29.05 -27.05
CA CYS A 37 6.14 29.12 -28.50
C CYS A 37 7.37 29.98 -28.88
N SER A 38 8.45 29.89 -28.09
CA SER A 38 9.64 30.74 -28.24
C SER A 38 10.27 30.67 -29.64
N HIS A 39 10.14 29.54 -30.33
CA HIS A 39 10.64 29.34 -31.70
C HIS A 39 9.96 30.22 -32.78
N LEU A 40 8.82 30.85 -32.46
CA LEU A 40 8.14 31.80 -33.36
C LEU A 40 8.67 33.23 -33.23
N ILE A 41 9.54 33.49 -32.24
CA ILE A 41 10.18 34.78 -32.02
C ILE A 41 11.44 34.83 -32.89
N HIS A 42 11.47 35.76 -33.86
CA HIS A 42 12.58 35.87 -34.82
C HIS A 42 13.65 36.87 -34.36
N ASP A 43 13.24 37.96 -33.71
CA ASP A 43 14.13 38.97 -33.11
C ASP A 43 13.81 39.10 -31.61
N GLU A 44 14.77 39.59 -30.79
CA GLU A 44 14.64 39.71 -29.31
C GLU A 44 13.39 40.48 -28.81
N SER A 45 12.63 41.14 -29.70
CA SER A 45 11.42 41.87 -29.36
C SER A 45 10.29 41.86 -30.40
N SER A 46 10.41 41.09 -31.50
CA SER A 46 9.37 41.03 -32.55
C SER A 46 9.07 39.62 -33.04
N ALA A 47 7.78 39.36 -33.25
CA ALA A 47 7.24 38.11 -33.79
C ALA A 47 6.18 38.41 -34.85
N THR A 48 6.20 37.65 -35.93
CA THR A 48 5.20 37.73 -37.00
C THR A 48 4.31 36.50 -36.90
N VAL A 49 3.06 36.69 -36.45
CA VAL A 49 2.16 35.60 -36.06
C VAL A 49 0.80 35.71 -36.73
N CYS A 50 0.15 34.57 -36.93
CA CYS A 50 -1.19 34.49 -37.53
C CYS A 50 -2.35 34.43 -36.51
N CYS A 51 -2.04 34.32 -35.21
CA CYS A 51 -3.04 34.20 -34.17
C CYS A 51 -3.44 35.55 -33.56
N THR A 52 -4.59 35.57 -32.88
CA THR A 52 -5.05 36.69 -32.04
C THR A 52 -4.68 36.44 -30.57
N GLY A 53 -4.61 37.48 -29.73
CA GLY A 53 -4.34 37.31 -28.29
C GLY A 53 -5.33 36.37 -27.58
N LEU A 54 -6.60 36.35 -28.01
CA LEU A 54 -7.59 35.39 -27.52
C LEU A 54 -7.29 33.94 -27.92
N GLN A 55 -6.83 33.70 -29.15
CA GLN A 55 -6.41 32.36 -29.59
C GLN A 55 -5.14 31.92 -28.88
N LEU A 56 -4.18 32.82 -28.68
CA LEU A 56 -2.96 32.52 -27.94
C LEU A 56 -3.28 32.20 -26.47
N LYS A 57 -4.13 33.00 -25.81
CA LYS A 57 -4.61 32.70 -24.46
C LYS A 57 -5.26 31.31 -24.39
N GLY A 58 -6.19 31.03 -25.31
CA GLY A 58 -6.84 29.71 -25.38
C GLY A 58 -5.87 28.55 -25.65
N LEU A 59 -4.83 28.76 -26.45
CA LEU A 59 -3.75 27.80 -26.67
C LEU A 59 -2.95 27.57 -25.37
N THR A 60 -2.50 28.65 -24.72
CA THR A 60 -1.71 28.56 -23.49
C THR A 60 -2.48 27.89 -22.34
N ASP A 61 -3.78 28.15 -22.21
CA ASP A 61 -4.63 27.52 -21.19
C ASP A 61 -4.84 26.01 -21.45
N ARG A 62 -4.70 25.55 -22.70
CA ARG A 62 -4.75 24.12 -23.07
C ARG A 62 -3.40 23.46 -22.91
N LEU A 63 -2.32 24.13 -23.31
CA LEU A 63 -0.96 23.65 -23.13
C LEU A 63 -0.59 23.53 -21.65
N SER A 64 -1.08 24.41 -20.77
CA SER A 64 -0.85 24.29 -19.33
C SER A 64 -1.47 23.01 -18.74
N LYS A 65 -2.62 22.56 -19.25
CA LYS A 65 -3.22 21.27 -18.89
C LYS A 65 -2.44 20.08 -19.45
N ALA A 66 -1.92 20.19 -20.68
CA ALA A 66 -1.04 19.17 -21.23
C ALA A 66 0.30 19.09 -20.47
N ALA A 67 0.79 20.23 -19.97
CA ALA A 67 2.00 20.30 -19.15
C ALA A 67 1.86 19.48 -17.87
N THR A 68 0.69 19.43 -17.22
CA THR A 68 0.54 18.60 -16.01
C THR A 68 0.79 17.11 -16.28
N ILE A 69 0.62 16.66 -17.53
CA ILE A 69 0.80 15.26 -17.94
C ILE A 69 2.21 15.02 -18.51
N LEU A 70 2.73 15.95 -19.32
CA LEU A 70 3.98 15.77 -20.07
C LEU A 70 5.19 16.47 -19.46
N ALA A 71 5.03 17.30 -18.42
CA ALA A 71 6.13 18.08 -17.83
C ALA A 71 7.25 17.24 -17.22
N SER A 72 7.02 15.95 -16.91
CA SER A 72 8.08 15.02 -16.49
C SER A 72 9.24 15.02 -17.50
N CYS A 73 8.96 15.18 -18.79
CA CYS A 73 9.95 15.31 -19.86
C CYS A 73 9.76 16.63 -20.62
N PRO A 74 10.57 17.67 -20.30
CA PRO A 74 10.43 18.99 -20.92
C PRO A 74 10.61 18.99 -22.45
N SER A 75 11.48 18.13 -22.99
CA SER A 75 11.71 18.04 -24.44
C SER A 75 10.52 17.47 -25.19
N CYS A 76 9.83 16.47 -24.62
CA CYS A 76 8.57 15.98 -25.16
C CYS A 76 7.51 17.09 -25.17
N PHE A 77 7.36 17.79 -24.03
CA PHE A 77 6.39 18.87 -23.92
C PHE A 77 6.68 20.03 -24.88
N ASP A 78 7.95 20.40 -25.06
CA ASP A 78 8.37 21.43 -26.01
C ASP A 78 8.00 21.06 -27.45
N ASN A 79 8.32 19.83 -27.88
CA ASN A 79 7.92 19.33 -29.20
C ASN A 79 6.39 19.34 -29.38
N PHE A 80 5.65 18.95 -28.33
CA PHE A 80 4.20 18.97 -28.33
C PHE A 80 3.65 20.39 -28.45
N ALA A 81 4.20 21.34 -27.68
CA ALA A 81 3.86 22.76 -27.79
C ALA A 81 4.17 23.28 -29.20
N ASN A 82 5.33 22.95 -29.76
CA ASN A 82 5.75 23.37 -31.09
C ASN A 82 4.76 22.95 -32.19
N LEU A 83 4.23 21.72 -32.12
CA LEU A 83 3.18 21.26 -33.05
C LEU A 83 1.95 22.18 -33.06
N TRP A 84 1.46 22.55 -31.87
CA TRP A 84 0.24 23.36 -31.70
C TRP A 84 0.48 24.86 -31.87
N CYS A 85 1.67 25.35 -31.54
CA CYS A 85 2.11 26.71 -31.83
C CYS A 85 2.19 26.93 -33.35
N GLN A 86 2.78 25.99 -34.09
CA GLN A 86 2.83 26.05 -35.56
C GLN A 86 1.42 25.98 -36.16
N PHE A 87 0.60 25.08 -35.65
CA PHE A 87 -0.79 24.97 -36.05
C PHE A 87 -1.57 26.30 -35.85
N THR A 88 -1.41 26.96 -34.70
CA THR A 88 -2.26 28.09 -34.30
C THR A 88 -1.74 29.45 -34.73
N CYS A 89 -0.42 29.68 -34.66
CA CYS A 89 0.19 31.00 -34.76
C CYS A 89 1.22 31.14 -35.89
N SER A 90 1.58 30.08 -36.61
CA SER A 90 2.63 30.15 -37.65
C SER A 90 2.29 31.14 -38.76
N PRO A 91 3.24 31.98 -39.22
CA PRO A 91 3.03 32.86 -40.36
C PRO A 91 2.86 32.10 -41.69
N LYS A 92 3.24 30.82 -41.74
CA LYS A 92 3.21 29.96 -42.95
C LYS A 92 2.09 28.92 -42.95
N GLN A 93 1.03 29.12 -42.17
CA GLN A 93 -0.12 28.18 -42.07
C GLN A 93 -0.66 27.69 -43.42
N SER A 94 -0.69 28.57 -44.44
CA SER A 94 -1.18 28.24 -45.77
C SER A 94 -0.47 27.11 -46.48
N ASP A 95 0.79 26.83 -46.11
CA ASP A 95 1.61 25.85 -46.82
C ASP A 95 1.24 24.42 -46.39
N PHE A 96 0.97 24.23 -45.09
CA PHE A 96 0.80 22.93 -44.46
C PHE A 96 -0.62 22.64 -43.96
N MET A 97 -1.57 23.57 -44.07
CA MET A 97 -2.97 23.35 -43.68
C MET A 97 -3.93 23.46 -44.87
N THR A 98 -4.89 22.54 -44.98
CA THR A 98 -5.96 22.58 -45.99
C THR A 98 -7.31 22.33 -45.33
N VAL A 99 -8.33 23.13 -45.64
CA VAL A 99 -9.68 22.88 -45.13
C VAL A 99 -10.39 21.87 -46.02
N LEU A 100 -10.96 20.83 -45.41
CA LEU A 100 -11.72 19.80 -46.10
C LEU A 100 -13.22 20.08 -46.07
N GLU A 101 -13.74 20.41 -44.88
CA GLU A 101 -15.19 20.65 -44.67
C GLU A 101 -15.43 21.90 -43.82
N THR A 102 -16.48 22.63 -44.19
CA THR A 102 -16.95 23.82 -43.48
C THR A 102 -18.46 23.77 -43.26
N SER A 103 -18.91 24.29 -42.12
CA SER A 103 -20.32 24.39 -41.77
C SER A 103 -20.74 25.84 -41.51
N GLY A 104 -22.04 26.11 -41.72
CA GLY A 104 -22.70 27.39 -41.46
C GLY A 104 -23.10 28.20 -42.70
N ASN A 105 -24.37 28.60 -42.77
CA ASN A 105 -24.91 29.51 -43.79
C ASN A 105 -24.31 30.92 -43.61
N GLY A 106 -23.27 31.25 -44.39
CA GLY A 106 -22.67 32.59 -44.47
C GLY A 106 -21.48 32.87 -43.54
N LYS A 107 -21.21 32.01 -42.54
CA LYS A 107 -20.00 32.06 -41.69
C LYS A 107 -19.32 30.70 -41.77
N LYS A 108 -18.29 30.57 -42.63
CA LYS A 108 -17.54 29.33 -42.87
C LYS A 108 -16.74 28.91 -41.64
N VAL A 109 -17.34 28.14 -40.74
CA VAL A 109 -16.65 27.52 -39.59
C VAL A 109 -16.02 26.22 -40.07
N VAL A 110 -14.74 26.01 -39.76
CA VAL A 110 -14.01 24.79 -40.15
C VAL A 110 -14.48 23.62 -39.30
N GLU A 111 -14.96 22.54 -39.93
CA GLU A 111 -15.34 21.30 -39.25
C GLU A 111 -14.28 20.20 -39.37
N ARG A 112 -13.70 20.07 -40.57
CA ARG A 112 -12.64 19.10 -40.85
C ARG A 112 -11.52 19.76 -41.64
N MET A 113 -10.29 19.48 -41.24
CA MET A 113 -9.10 20.03 -41.88
C MET A 113 -7.97 19.04 -41.95
N GLU A 114 -7.11 19.20 -42.95
CA GLU A 114 -5.89 18.44 -43.16
C GLU A 114 -4.69 19.24 -42.63
N TYR A 115 -3.87 18.61 -41.80
CA TYR A 115 -2.60 19.15 -41.31
C TYR A 115 -1.43 18.30 -41.78
N ARG A 116 -0.59 18.86 -42.66
CA ARG A 116 0.60 18.20 -43.19
C ARG A 116 1.79 18.44 -42.28
N VAL A 117 2.26 17.36 -41.66
CA VAL A 117 3.39 17.38 -40.71
C VAL A 117 4.57 16.61 -41.32
N GLY A 118 5.77 17.14 -41.14
CA GLY A 118 7.00 16.45 -41.53
C GLY A 118 7.12 15.10 -40.83
N ARG A 119 7.45 14.03 -41.57
CA ARG A 119 7.55 12.68 -40.98
C ARG A 119 8.57 12.62 -39.84
N GLU A 120 9.74 13.22 -40.04
CA GLU A 120 10.80 13.25 -39.02
C GLU A 120 10.36 13.97 -37.74
N PHE A 121 9.65 15.10 -37.88
CA PHE A 121 9.08 15.81 -36.73
C PHE A 121 8.00 14.97 -36.03
N ALA A 122 7.11 14.33 -36.78
CA ALA A 122 6.03 13.54 -36.20
C ALA A 122 6.54 12.31 -35.44
N GLU A 123 7.50 11.59 -36.02
CA GLU A 123 8.14 10.43 -35.40
C GLU A 123 8.98 10.87 -34.20
N GLY A 124 9.74 11.96 -34.33
CA GLY A 124 10.53 12.52 -33.24
C GLY A 124 9.68 12.99 -32.06
N LEU A 125 8.52 13.60 -32.29
CA LEU A 125 7.56 13.97 -31.25
C LEU A 125 7.05 12.72 -30.53
N PHE A 126 6.58 11.72 -31.28
CA PHE A 126 6.08 10.47 -30.70
C PHE A 126 7.15 9.78 -29.85
N GLU A 127 8.36 9.62 -30.39
CA GLU A 127 9.46 8.93 -29.70
C GLU A 127 9.94 9.71 -28.47
N SER A 128 9.97 11.05 -28.52
CA SER A 128 10.32 11.87 -27.37
C SER A 128 9.35 11.71 -26.19
N CYS A 129 8.08 11.38 -26.48
CA CYS A 129 7.02 11.26 -25.48
C CYS A 129 6.69 9.81 -25.11
N ARG A 130 7.16 8.82 -25.87
CA ARG A 130 6.74 7.42 -25.80
C ARG A 130 6.92 6.78 -24.42
N HIS A 131 7.99 7.14 -23.74
CA HIS A 131 8.39 6.57 -22.45
C HIS A 131 8.12 7.48 -21.25
N THR A 132 7.45 8.61 -21.47
CA THR A 132 7.15 9.57 -20.41
C THR A 132 6.15 8.98 -19.42
N TRP A 133 6.47 9.09 -18.13
CA TRP A 133 5.64 8.60 -17.03
C TRP A 133 4.77 9.71 -16.45
N PHE A 134 3.54 9.33 -16.12
CA PHE A 134 2.61 10.15 -15.36
C PHE A 134 1.85 9.26 -14.37
N ALA A 135 1.94 9.61 -13.08
CA ALA A 135 1.43 8.78 -11.99
C ALA A 135 1.95 7.33 -12.09
N ASN A 136 1.06 6.35 -12.25
CA ASN A 136 1.38 4.92 -12.27
C ASN A 136 1.51 4.32 -13.69
N GLY A 137 1.56 5.14 -14.74
CA GLY A 137 1.63 4.64 -16.11
C GLY A 137 2.24 5.62 -17.12
N LEU A 138 2.21 5.23 -18.39
CA LEU A 138 2.70 6.06 -19.48
C LEU A 138 1.75 7.25 -19.72
N ALA A 139 2.30 8.47 -19.74
CA ALA A 139 1.57 9.70 -19.98
C ALA A 139 0.86 9.68 -21.35
N ILE A 140 1.55 9.20 -22.38
CA ILE A 140 1.03 9.08 -23.74
C ILE A 140 -0.17 8.12 -23.86
N ARG A 141 -0.37 7.22 -22.89
CA ARG A 141 -1.54 6.32 -22.85
C ARG A 141 -2.85 7.10 -22.74
N LEU A 142 -2.85 8.19 -21.96
CA LEU A 142 -3.99 9.11 -21.82
C LEU A 142 -4.26 9.90 -23.11
N MET A 143 -3.26 10.01 -23.98
CA MET A 143 -3.30 10.76 -25.23
C MET A 143 -3.32 9.86 -26.46
N SER A 144 -3.71 8.60 -26.29
CA SER A 144 -3.80 7.62 -27.37
C SER A 144 -5.21 7.03 -27.45
N SER A 145 -5.70 6.86 -28.68
CA SER A 145 -7.00 6.21 -28.92
C SER A 145 -7.02 4.80 -28.29
N GLU A 146 -8.12 4.46 -27.62
CA GLU A 146 -8.34 3.19 -26.92
C GLU A 146 -7.32 2.84 -25.80
N GLY A 147 -6.48 3.80 -25.38
CA GLY A 147 -5.40 3.55 -24.41
C GLY A 147 -4.28 2.64 -24.95
N LYS A 148 -4.21 2.41 -26.27
CA LYS A 148 -3.13 1.65 -26.92
C LYS A 148 -2.09 2.62 -27.46
N VAL A 149 -0.90 2.60 -26.86
CA VAL A 149 0.22 3.45 -27.28
C VAL A 149 0.72 2.99 -28.64
N SER A 150 0.40 3.77 -29.69
CA SER A 150 0.96 3.61 -31.03
C SER A 150 1.02 4.98 -31.71
N PHE A 151 1.91 5.11 -32.69
CA PHE A 151 2.05 6.35 -33.48
C PHE A 151 0.71 6.80 -34.06
N GLU A 152 -0.02 5.89 -34.71
CA GLU A 152 -1.32 6.19 -35.31
C GLU A 152 -2.38 6.58 -34.26
N ASN A 153 -2.44 5.87 -33.13
CA ASN A 153 -3.45 6.14 -32.10
C ASN A 153 -3.20 7.46 -31.38
N PHE A 154 -1.95 7.89 -31.26
CA PHE A 154 -1.57 9.16 -30.67
C PHE A 154 -2.05 10.34 -31.54
N TYR A 155 -1.75 10.32 -32.84
CA TYR A 155 -2.23 11.37 -33.75
C TYR A 155 -3.73 11.30 -34.02
N ARG A 156 -4.31 10.09 -34.08
CA ARG A 156 -5.77 9.92 -34.18
C ARG A 156 -6.49 10.52 -32.98
N PHE A 157 -5.95 10.35 -31.78
CA PHE A 157 -6.52 10.96 -30.57
C PHE A 157 -6.49 12.49 -30.64
N MET A 158 -5.34 13.08 -30.99
CA MET A 158 -5.20 14.53 -31.13
C MET A 158 -6.06 15.12 -32.25
N GLY A 159 -6.30 14.33 -33.32
CA GLY A 159 -7.06 14.75 -34.49
C GLY A 159 -8.57 14.52 -34.37
N ALA A 160 -9.01 13.66 -33.44
CA ALA A 160 -10.42 13.36 -33.27
C ALA A 160 -11.17 14.55 -32.65
N LYS A 161 -12.24 14.99 -33.31
CA LYS A 161 -13.16 15.99 -32.74
C LYS A 161 -13.79 15.43 -31.46
N ASN A 162 -13.53 16.09 -30.35
CA ASN A 162 -14.09 15.74 -29.06
C ASN A 162 -14.44 17.03 -28.31
N LEU A 163 -15.72 17.39 -28.33
CA LEU A 163 -16.20 18.63 -27.72
C LEU A 163 -16.02 18.62 -26.19
N ASP A 164 -16.10 17.45 -25.57
CA ASP A 164 -15.96 17.29 -24.12
C ASP A 164 -14.51 17.46 -23.65
N GLN A 165 -13.54 17.17 -24.52
CA GLN A 165 -12.12 17.47 -24.33
C GLN A 165 -11.71 18.81 -24.94
N ASN A 166 -12.69 19.67 -25.29
CA ASN A 166 -12.49 20.98 -25.92
C ASN A 166 -11.72 20.94 -27.26
N ILE A 167 -11.77 19.82 -28.00
CA ILE A 167 -11.23 19.70 -29.37
C ILE A 167 -12.36 20.07 -30.36
N PRO A 168 -12.35 21.28 -30.94
CA PRO A 168 -13.53 21.85 -31.59
C PRO A 168 -13.78 21.32 -33.01
N MET A 169 -12.75 20.77 -33.67
CA MET A 169 -12.76 20.36 -35.07
C MET A 169 -11.97 19.08 -35.27
N SER A 170 -12.29 18.35 -36.33
CA SER A 170 -11.57 17.13 -36.72
C SER A 170 -10.36 17.49 -37.57
N MET A 171 -9.22 16.90 -37.26
CA MET A 171 -7.95 17.18 -37.91
C MET A 171 -7.34 15.88 -38.43
N ASP A 172 -7.14 15.81 -39.74
CA ASP A 172 -6.49 14.68 -40.39
C ASP A 172 -4.98 14.97 -40.53
N PHE A 173 -4.16 14.18 -39.84
CA PHE A 173 -2.71 14.32 -39.87
C PHE A 173 -2.13 13.57 -41.07
N GLN A 174 -1.50 14.30 -41.97
CA GLN A 174 -0.83 13.75 -43.15
C GLN A 174 0.69 13.87 -42.99
N PHE A 175 1.38 12.73 -42.92
CA PHE A 175 2.83 12.69 -42.70
C PHE A 175 3.59 12.66 -44.03
N SER A 176 4.18 13.79 -44.42
CA SER A 176 4.86 13.95 -45.72
C SER A 176 6.23 14.60 -45.57
N GLY A 177 7.19 14.18 -46.40
CA GLY A 177 8.52 14.81 -46.51
C GLY A 177 8.57 16.00 -47.50
N SER A 178 7.42 16.48 -47.98
CA SER A 178 7.35 17.61 -48.91
C SER A 178 7.80 18.92 -48.25
N GLU A 179 8.39 19.83 -49.02
CA GLU A 179 8.76 21.19 -48.55
C GLU A 179 7.59 22.02 -48.01
N LYS A 180 6.35 21.65 -48.35
CA LYS A 180 5.12 22.29 -47.87
C LYS A 180 4.58 21.70 -46.55
N ALA A 181 5.25 20.71 -45.97
CA ALA A 181 4.87 20.18 -44.66
C ALA A 181 5.49 21.03 -43.54
N MET A 182 4.81 21.13 -42.40
CA MET A 182 5.36 21.79 -41.23
C MET A 182 6.55 20.97 -40.73
N ASN A 183 7.74 21.58 -40.74
CA ASN A 183 8.98 20.96 -40.29
C ASN A 183 9.78 21.96 -39.46
N VAL A 184 9.68 21.83 -38.14
CA VAL A 184 10.49 22.58 -37.18
C VAL A 184 11.52 21.66 -36.54
N PRO A 185 12.66 22.18 -36.06
CA PRO A 185 13.64 21.35 -35.37
C PRO A 185 13.01 20.60 -34.19
N ILE A 186 13.24 19.30 -34.12
CA ILE A 186 12.80 18.45 -33.01
C ILE A 186 13.88 18.36 -31.94
N THR A 187 13.50 18.47 -30.67
CA THR A 187 14.40 18.24 -29.53
C THR A 187 14.26 16.79 -29.07
N PRO A 188 15.28 15.93 -29.26
CA PRO A 188 15.21 14.55 -28.78
C PRO A 188 15.19 14.52 -27.24
N CYS A 189 14.63 13.45 -26.64
CA CYS A 189 14.36 13.41 -25.21
C CYS A 189 15.62 13.51 -24.31
N TYR A 190 16.78 13.09 -24.80
CA TYR A 190 18.06 13.18 -24.08
C TYR A 190 18.70 14.57 -24.12
N LYS A 191 18.19 15.47 -24.98
CA LYS A 191 18.69 16.83 -25.11
C LYS A 191 17.75 17.77 -24.37
N SER A 192 18.30 18.80 -23.73
CA SER A 192 17.51 19.85 -23.12
C SER A 192 16.75 20.69 -24.16
N ALA A 193 15.51 21.07 -23.83
CA ALA A 193 14.67 21.97 -24.60
C ALA A 193 15.12 23.45 -24.55
N GLY A 194 15.94 23.85 -23.57
CA GLY A 194 16.36 25.24 -23.43
C GLY A 194 17.44 25.48 -22.35
N PRO A 195 18.06 26.67 -22.33
CA PRO A 195 19.23 26.95 -21.49
C PRO A 195 18.99 26.79 -19.97
N ASN A 196 17.76 26.97 -19.50
CA ASN A 196 17.38 26.85 -18.09
C ASN A 196 16.52 25.61 -17.78
N VAL A 197 16.45 24.65 -18.71
CA VAL A 197 15.58 23.47 -18.58
C VAL A 197 16.46 22.21 -18.57
N PRO A 198 16.28 21.27 -17.62
CA PRO A 198 17.02 20.02 -17.65
C PRO A 198 16.57 19.13 -18.83
N SER A 199 17.43 18.21 -19.26
CA SER A 199 17.03 17.10 -20.14
C SER A 199 16.07 16.14 -19.41
N CYS A 200 15.35 15.30 -20.15
CA CYS A 200 14.45 14.34 -19.54
C CYS A 200 15.21 13.32 -18.69
N GLY A 201 14.57 12.85 -17.60
CA GLY A 201 15.13 11.82 -16.75
C GLY A 201 15.24 10.47 -17.48
N VAL A 202 16.12 9.60 -16.99
CA VAL A 202 16.34 8.25 -17.57
C VAL A 202 15.06 7.41 -17.61
N ASN A 203 14.19 7.56 -16.61
CA ASN A 203 12.91 6.84 -16.55
C ASN A 203 11.97 7.24 -17.70
N ASP A 204 12.02 8.50 -18.13
CA ASP A 204 11.16 9.08 -19.17
C ASP A 204 11.77 9.01 -20.57
N CYS A 205 13.09 8.81 -20.65
CA CYS A 205 13.86 8.71 -21.89
C CYS A 205 14.97 7.66 -21.73
N PRO A 206 14.65 6.36 -21.82
CA PRO A 206 15.65 5.30 -21.78
C PRO A 206 16.43 5.30 -23.10
N THR A 207 17.56 6.00 -23.13
CA THR A 207 18.46 6.05 -24.30
C THR A 207 19.16 4.73 -24.58
N ASP A 208 19.21 3.83 -23.60
CA ASP A 208 19.78 2.50 -23.72
C ASP A 208 18.84 1.49 -23.02
N SER A 209 18.45 0.42 -23.71
CA SER A 209 17.52 -0.60 -23.21
C SER A 209 18.09 -1.41 -22.02
N ARG A 210 19.34 -1.14 -21.64
CA ARG A 210 20.13 -1.85 -20.62
C ARG A 210 20.26 -1.12 -19.28
N GLN A 211 19.69 0.06 -19.11
CA GLN A 211 19.64 0.73 -17.79
C GLN A 211 18.51 0.20 -16.89
N LEU A 212 18.10 -1.05 -17.09
CA LEU A 212 17.41 -1.77 -16.02
C LEU A 212 18.44 -1.99 -14.92
N LEU A 213 18.14 -1.49 -13.73
CA LEU A 213 18.96 -1.64 -12.53
C LEU A 213 19.45 -3.09 -12.45
N ASP A 214 20.77 -3.29 -12.53
CA ASP A 214 21.36 -4.63 -12.47
C ASP A 214 21.22 -5.16 -11.04
N LEU A 215 20.05 -5.75 -10.76
CA LEU A 215 19.74 -6.38 -9.49
C LEU A 215 20.62 -7.60 -9.22
N SER A 216 21.44 -8.06 -10.18
CA SER A 216 22.42 -9.12 -9.93
C SER A 216 23.49 -8.69 -8.92
N LYS A 217 23.74 -7.38 -8.80
CA LYS A 217 24.67 -6.78 -7.82
C LYS A 217 23.99 -6.35 -6.53
N VAL A 218 22.67 -6.51 -6.39
CA VAL A 218 22.04 -6.34 -5.08
C VAL A 218 22.57 -7.45 -4.21
N GLU A 219 23.49 -7.05 -3.32
CA GLU A 219 23.95 -7.88 -2.23
C GLU A 219 22.70 -8.37 -1.52
N LYS A 220 22.42 -9.68 -1.60
CA LYS A 220 21.35 -10.30 -0.84
C LYS A 220 21.73 -10.13 0.62
N LEU A 221 21.34 -9.01 1.22
CA LEU A 221 21.48 -8.74 2.64
C LEU A 221 20.44 -9.56 3.42
N GLY A 222 20.28 -10.84 3.04
CA GLY A 222 19.98 -11.85 4.04
C GLY A 222 21.22 -11.90 4.91
N LYS A 223 21.21 -11.10 5.98
CA LYS A 223 22.19 -11.14 7.06
C LYS A 223 22.48 -12.61 7.29
N LYS A 224 23.65 -13.10 6.85
CA LYS A 224 24.05 -14.48 7.10
C LYS A 224 24.13 -14.57 8.62
N VAL A 225 23.10 -15.16 9.22
CA VAL A 225 22.94 -15.34 10.68
C VAL A 225 24.12 -16.13 11.27
N PHE A 226 24.97 -16.71 10.41
CA PHE A 226 26.22 -17.38 10.74
C PHE A 226 27.45 -16.80 10.03
N THR A 227 27.56 -15.49 9.91
CA THR A 227 28.91 -14.91 10.00
C THR A 227 29.14 -14.65 11.48
N LEU A 228 30.06 -15.39 12.10
CA LEU A 228 30.60 -15.06 13.41
C LEU A 228 31.20 -13.65 13.33
N HIS A 229 30.39 -12.62 13.44
CA HIS A 229 30.78 -11.45 14.18
C HIS A 229 30.97 -11.98 15.60
N PHE A 230 32.21 -12.33 15.95
CA PHE A 230 32.60 -12.49 17.34
C PHE A 230 32.15 -11.22 18.05
N PRO A 231 31.03 -11.25 18.82
CA PRO A 231 30.59 -10.07 19.49
C PRO A 231 31.63 -9.87 20.58
N GLU A 232 32.43 -8.84 20.35
CA GLU A 232 33.31 -8.21 21.32
C GLU A 232 34.49 -9.08 21.76
N PHE A 233 35.69 -8.57 21.44
CA PHE A 233 36.94 -8.88 22.14
C PHE A 233 36.77 -9.01 23.68
N GLU A 234 35.75 -8.35 24.25
CA GLU A 234 35.29 -8.53 25.63
C GLU A 234 34.93 -9.97 26.02
N TRP A 235 34.21 -10.74 25.20
CA TRP A 235 33.82 -12.11 25.56
C TRP A 235 35.02 -13.04 25.55
N ILE A 236 35.92 -12.86 24.58
CA ILE A 236 37.20 -13.59 24.54
C ILE A 236 38.05 -13.19 25.75
N LEU A 237 38.12 -11.90 26.11
CA LEU A 237 38.79 -11.43 27.33
C LEU A 237 38.18 -11.99 28.61
N LYS A 238 36.84 -12.10 28.71
CA LYS A 238 36.14 -12.68 29.86
C LYS A 238 36.41 -14.18 29.97
N ILE A 239 36.37 -14.91 28.86
CA ILE A 239 36.70 -16.34 28.83
C ILE A 239 38.18 -16.56 29.17
N CYS A 240 39.09 -15.81 28.53
CA CYS A 240 40.51 -15.86 28.84
C CYS A 240 40.80 -15.45 30.28
N GLY A 241 40.06 -14.48 30.82
CA GLY A 241 40.13 -14.05 32.22
C GLY A 241 39.69 -15.15 33.19
N CYS A 242 38.57 -15.82 32.91
CA CYS A 242 38.11 -16.98 33.68
C CYS A 242 39.09 -18.16 33.61
N VAL A 243 39.67 -18.42 32.43
CA VAL A 243 40.68 -19.47 32.25
C VAL A 243 41.98 -19.10 32.99
N ALA A 244 42.42 -17.85 32.93
CA ALA A 244 43.60 -17.39 33.67
C ALA A 244 43.37 -17.45 35.19
N LEU A 245 42.19 -17.06 35.67
CA LEU A 245 41.82 -17.13 37.08
C LEU A 245 41.78 -18.59 37.57
N THR A 246 41.18 -19.50 36.80
CA THR A 246 41.15 -20.93 37.16
C THR A 246 42.56 -21.54 37.16
N ILE A 247 43.41 -21.21 36.19
CA ILE A 247 44.82 -21.65 36.19
C ILE A 247 45.57 -21.09 37.41
N LEU A 248 45.35 -19.83 37.77
CA LEU A 248 46.00 -19.19 38.92
C LEU A 248 45.50 -19.79 40.24
N ILE A 249 44.20 -20.09 40.36
CA ILE A 249 43.62 -20.81 41.50
C ILE A 249 44.23 -22.20 41.60
N VAL A 250 44.30 -22.96 40.50
CA VAL A 250 44.93 -24.29 40.49
C VAL A 250 46.41 -24.21 40.86
N PHE A 251 47.13 -23.19 40.40
CA PHE A 251 48.53 -22.97 40.73
C PHE A 251 48.73 -22.60 42.19
N VAL A 252 47.90 -21.72 42.75
CA VAL A 252 47.89 -21.37 44.18
C VAL A 252 47.54 -22.57 45.05
N LEU A 253 46.58 -23.39 44.63
CA LEU A 253 46.21 -24.63 45.31
C LEU A 253 47.37 -25.64 45.28
N LYS A 254 48.04 -25.82 44.13
CA LYS A 254 49.24 -26.68 44.02
C LYS A 254 50.42 -26.15 44.81
N TYR A 255 50.67 -24.84 44.78
CA TYR A 255 51.74 -24.20 45.55
C TYR A 255 51.50 -24.31 47.07
N SER A 256 50.23 -24.16 47.50
CA SER A 256 49.83 -24.36 48.89
C SER A 256 49.94 -25.82 49.32
N CYS A 257 49.61 -26.79 48.44
CA CYS A 257 49.83 -28.23 48.66
C CYS A 257 51.33 -28.53 48.87
N HIS A 258 52.22 -27.87 48.11
CA HIS A 258 53.68 -28.08 48.21
C HIS A 258 54.33 -27.41 49.43
N LYS A 259 53.73 -26.33 49.97
CA LYS A 259 54.26 -25.61 51.14
C LYS A 259 53.92 -26.31 52.47
N SER A 260 52.86 -27.11 52.51
CA SER A 260 52.44 -27.89 53.68
C SER A 260 52.14 -29.36 53.30
N PRO A 261 53.16 -30.21 53.10
CA PRO A 261 52.92 -31.62 52.84
C PRO A 261 52.42 -32.31 54.11
N ALA A 262 51.19 -32.84 54.07
CA ALA A 262 50.74 -33.81 55.06
C ALA A 262 51.46 -35.14 54.81
N TYR A 263 52.04 -35.73 55.85
CA TYR A 263 52.82 -36.95 55.79
C TYR A 263 51.90 -38.17 55.92
N ASP A 264 51.53 -38.82 54.81
CA ASP A 264 51.64 -40.28 54.60
C ASP A 264 51.01 -40.72 53.26
N GLY A 265 51.70 -41.58 52.51
CA GLY A 265 51.10 -42.48 51.51
C GLY A 265 51.33 -42.15 50.02
N PRO A 266 51.74 -43.14 49.17
CA PRO A 266 52.16 -42.90 47.80
C PRO A 266 50.98 -43.00 46.81
N SER A 267 50.36 -41.87 46.45
CA SER A 267 49.92 -41.52 45.08
C SER A 267 48.99 -40.30 45.07
N GLY A 268 49.54 -39.15 44.67
CA GLY A 268 48.78 -37.94 44.28
C GLY A 268 48.55 -36.90 45.39
N CYS A 269 48.89 -35.62 45.13
CA CYS A 269 48.45 -34.48 45.95
C CYS A 269 46.95 -34.29 45.66
N TYR A 270 46.07 -34.77 46.52
CA TYR A 270 44.68 -34.32 46.57
C TYR A 270 44.62 -33.16 47.58
N VAL A 271 44.18 -31.99 47.11
CA VAL A 271 43.68 -30.96 48.02
C VAL A 271 42.27 -31.41 48.38
N GLU A 272 42.05 -31.88 49.61
CA GLU A 272 40.70 -31.87 50.17
C GLU A 272 40.28 -30.41 50.21
N VAL A 273 39.51 -29.97 49.20
CA VAL A 273 38.72 -28.76 49.31
C VAL A 273 37.66 -29.10 50.34
N SER A 274 38.02 -28.96 51.62
CA SER A 274 37.17 -29.03 52.81
C SER A 274 35.80 -29.65 52.51
N GLN A 275 35.78 -30.97 52.35
CA GLN A 275 34.58 -31.79 52.14
C GLN A 275 33.81 -31.93 53.47
N GLY A 276 33.75 -30.83 54.22
CA GLY A 276 33.41 -30.77 55.63
C GLY A 276 32.91 -29.38 56.01
N ASN A 277 33.65 -28.28 55.87
CA ASN A 277 33.14 -27.02 56.42
C ASN A 277 31.93 -26.43 55.69
N ILE A 278 31.83 -26.45 54.36
CA ILE A 278 30.65 -25.89 53.68
C ILE A 278 29.47 -26.86 53.74
N GLU A 279 29.73 -28.16 53.55
CA GLU A 279 28.72 -29.20 53.67
C GLU A 279 28.19 -29.30 55.10
N ASN A 280 29.05 -29.35 56.13
CA ASN A 280 28.64 -29.38 57.54
C ASN A 280 28.03 -28.04 57.99
N LEU A 281 28.44 -26.90 57.41
CA LEU A 281 27.78 -25.61 57.69
C LEU A 281 26.39 -25.55 57.06
N PHE A 282 26.23 -26.08 55.85
CA PHE A 282 24.93 -26.18 55.19
C PHE A 282 24.04 -27.19 55.91
N GLU A 283 24.57 -28.36 56.26
CA GLU A 283 23.89 -29.39 57.05
C GLU A 283 23.48 -28.82 58.41
N GLY A 284 24.39 -28.17 59.13
CA GLY A 284 24.08 -27.50 60.40
C GLY A 284 23.07 -26.35 60.25
N SER A 285 23.07 -25.63 59.13
CA SER A 285 22.07 -24.58 58.86
C SER A 285 20.70 -25.17 58.52
N CYS A 286 20.66 -26.26 57.76
CA CYS A 286 19.44 -26.99 57.45
C CYS A 286 18.86 -27.69 58.68
N GLU A 287 19.71 -28.26 59.53
CA GLU A 287 19.34 -28.87 60.80
C GLU A 287 18.76 -27.80 61.73
N TRP A 288 19.46 -26.68 61.91
CA TRP A 288 18.95 -25.55 62.71
C TRP A 288 17.62 -24.99 62.17
N TYR A 289 17.50 -24.84 60.84
CA TYR A 289 16.25 -24.40 60.21
C TYR A 289 15.12 -25.43 60.40
N ALA A 290 15.41 -26.71 60.23
CA ALA A 290 14.45 -27.79 60.43
C ALA A 290 13.99 -27.87 61.89
N GLU A 291 14.90 -27.82 62.86
CA GLU A 291 14.59 -27.77 64.28
C GLU A 291 13.68 -26.58 64.61
N THR A 292 14.00 -25.39 64.09
CA THR A 292 13.18 -24.19 64.30
C THR A 292 11.77 -24.33 63.72
N VAL A 293 11.63 -24.95 62.54
CA VAL A 293 10.32 -25.20 61.90
C VAL A 293 9.52 -26.27 62.65
N ILE A 294 10.19 -27.29 63.18
CA ILE A 294 9.58 -28.37 63.96
C ILE A 294 9.14 -27.87 65.35
N GLU A 295 9.92 -27.00 65.99
CA GLU A 295 9.60 -26.42 67.30
C GLU A 295 8.47 -25.38 67.21
N TYR A 296 8.39 -24.60 66.13
CA TYR A 296 7.40 -23.52 65.97
C TYR A 296 6.57 -23.59 64.66
N PRO A 297 5.88 -24.71 64.38
CA PRO A 297 5.25 -24.95 63.08
C PRO A 297 4.16 -23.93 62.74
N CYS A 298 3.32 -23.55 63.71
CA CYS A 298 2.25 -22.58 63.48
C CYS A 298 2.77 -21.16 63.20
N ARG A 299 3.86 -20.74 63.84
CA ARG A 299 4.44 -19.40 63.64
C ARG A 299 5.10 -19.29 62.27
N CYS A 300 5.87 -20.31 61.88
CA CYS A 300 6.48 -20.38 60.55
C CYS A 300 5.43 -20.45 59.44
N ALA A 301 4.37 -21.25 59.62
CA ALA A 301 3.26 -21.33 58.66
C ALA A 301 2.52 -19.99 58.50
N LEU A 302 2.24 -19.28 59.60
CA LEU A 302 1.59 -17.96 59.57
C LEU A 302 2.47 -16.90 58.90
N LEU A 303 3.77 -16.90 59.18
CA LEU A 303 4.73 -16.00 58.53
C LEU A 303 4.78 -16.25 57.02
N GLY A 304 4.85 -17.52 56.61
CA GLY A 304 4.80 -17.91 55.19
C GLY A 304 3.50 -17.44 54.53
N LEU A 305 2.34 -17.72 55.13
CA LEU A 305 1.04 -17.27 54.64
C LEU A 305 0.94 -15.74 54.51
N LEU A 306 1.50 -14.99 55.45
CA LEU A 306 1.52 -13.53 55.40
C LEU A 306 2.33 -13.02 54.21
N ILE A 307 3.51 -13.59 53.97
CA ILE A 307 4.36 -13.26 52.80
C ILE A 307 3.60 -13.60 51.51
N MET A 308 2.96 -14.77 51.44
CA MET A 308 2.16 -15.17 50.28
C MET A 308 1.03 -14.17 49.99
N ILE A 309 0.26 -13.76 51.00
CA ILE A 309 -0.84 -12.80 50.84
C ILE A 309 -0.32 -11.45 50.31
N VAL A 310 0.78 -10.96 50.86
CA VAL A 310 1.38 -9.67 50.44
C VAL A 310 1.81 -9.70 48.99
N CYS A 311 2.45 -10.78 48.55
CA CYS A 311 2.92 -10.88 47.17
C CYS A 311 1.77 -11.13 46.18
N CYS A 312 0.80 -12.01 46.52
CA CYS A 312 -0.39 -12.22 45.69
C CYS A 312 -1.25 -10.95 45.53
N ALA A 313 -1.19 -9.99 46.46
CA ALA A 313 -1.89 -8.70 46.33
C ALA A 313 -1.42 -7.88 45.11
N GLY A 314 -0.19 -8.11 44.63
CA GLY A 314 0.36 -7.50 43.42
C GLY A 314 -0.44 -7.81 42.15
N ASN A 315 -1.12 -8.96 42.11
CA ASN A 315 -1.93 -9.38 40.96
C ASN A 315 -3.14 -8.48 40.71
N SER A 316 -3.60 -7.70 41.70
CA SER A 316 -4.65 -6.70 41.50
C SER A 316 -4.28 -5.59 40.51
N ARG A 317 -2.98 -5.41 40.25
CA ARG A 317 -2.43 -4.47 39.27
C ARG A 317 -1.98 -5.14 37.97
N PHE A 318 -2.22 -6.44 37.82
CA PHE A 318 -1.90 -7.15 36.59
C PHE A 318 -2.76 -6.62 35.45
N HIS A 319 -2.10 -6.08 34.42
CA HIS A 319 -2.72 -5.60 33.20
C HIS A 319 -2.24 -6.48 32.05
N SER A 320 -3.16 -7.13 31.35
CA SER A 320 -2.85 -7.99 30.21
C SER A 320 -2.66 -7.17 28.94
N PHE A 321 -1.55 -7.38 28.23
CA PHE A 321 -1.35 -6.81 26.90
C PHE A 321 -2.18 -7.61 25.87
N THR A 322 -3.26 -7.03 25.38
CA THR A 322 -4.15 -7.64 24.37
C THR A 322 -3.74 -7.32 22.93
N HIS A 323 -2.98 -6.23 22.70
CA HIS A 323 -2.54 -5.86 21.36
C HIS A 323 -1.34 -6.70 20.91
N SER A 324 -1.48 -7.37 19.76
CA SER A 324 -0.46 -8.24 19.16
C SER A 324 0.87 -7.51 18.88
N ILE A 325 0.82 -6.24 18.49
CA ILE A 325 2.02 -5.45 18.15
C ILE A 325 2.92 -5.25 19.38
N ASP A 326 2.34 -5.03 20.56
CA ASP A 326 3.10 -4.82 21.79
C ASP A 326 3.73 -6.14 22.30
N GLN A 327 3.21 -7.30 21.88
CA GLN A 327 3.80 -8.59 22.21
C GLN A 327 5.00 -8.94 21.32
N VAL A 328 5.00 -8.50 20.05
CA VAL A 328 5.98 -8.93 19.04
C VAL A 328 7.09 -7.89 18.82
N SER A 329 6.85 -6.61 19.16
CA SER A 329 7.80 -5.53 18.91
C SER A 329 8.30 -4.87 20.20
N ALA A 330 9.60 -4.61 20.27
CA ALA A 330 10.20 -3.87 21.39
C ALA A 330 9.72 -2.41 21.38
N ALA A 331 9.26 -1.93 22.54
CA ALA A 331 8.70 -0.59 22.68
C ALA A 331 9.68 0.54 22.31
N ASP A 332 10.98 0.32 22.50
CA ASP A 332 12.06 1.26 22.23
C ASP A 332 12.75 1.07 20.87
N GLY A 333 12.36 0.02 20.12
CA GLY A 333 12.96 -0.34 18.85
C GLY A 333 12.72 0.69 17.74
N ASP A 334 13.64 0.76 16.78
CA ASP A 334 13.60 1.73 15.67
C ASP A 334 12.28 1.66 14.88
N THR A 335 11.76 0.45 14.64
CA THR A 335 10.47 0.25 13.95
C THR A 335 9.32 0.95 14.68
N ARG A 336 9.28 0.89 16.02
CA ARG A 336 8.23 1.53 16.81
C ARG A 336 8.37 3.06 16.78
N ARG A 337 9.62 3.57 16.75
CA ARG A 337 9.90 5.01 16.60
C ARG A 337 9.46 5.53 15.23
N TYR A 338 9.77 4.81 14.15
CA TYR A 338 9.35 5.18 12.80
C TYR A 338 7.83 5.09 12.65
N GLN A 339 7.20 4.04 13.18
CA GLN A 339 5.74 3.93 13.20
C GLN A 339 5.11 5.10 13.95
N LYS A 340 5.64 5.45 15.13
CA LYS A 340 5.16 6.60 15.91
C LYS A 340 5.32 7.90 15.13
N THR A 341 6.48 8.13 14.53
CA THR A 341 6.73 9.34 13.71
C THR A 341 5.77 9.43 12.53
N PHE A 342 5.48 8.30 11.88
CA PHE A 342 4.50 8.22 10.80
C PHE A 342 3.10 8.58 11.29
N ILE A 343 2.65 8.00 12.41
CA ILE A 343 1.33 8.26 12.99
C ILE A 343 1.20 9.72 13.45
N ASP A 344 2.24 10.28 14.06
CA ASP A 344 2.26 11.67 14.52
C ASP A 344 2.24 12.66 13.33
N THR A 345 2.80 12.28 12.19
CA THR A 345 2.88 13.15 10.99
C THR A 345 1.63 13.04 10.09
N PHE A 346 1.15 11.82 9.85
CA PHE A 346 0.11 11.52 8.86
C PHE A 346 -1.22 11.07 9.47
N GLY A 347 -1.26 10.84 10.78
CA GLY A 347 -2.40 10.23 11.47
C GLY A 347 -2.31 8.71 11.51
N PRO A 348 -3.25 8.04 12.20
CA PRO A 348 -3.29 6.59 12.30
C PRO A 348 -3.49 5.96 10.91
N VAL A 349 -2.89 4.78 10.72
CA VAL A 349 -3.12 3.97 9.52
C VAL A 349 -4.58 3.54 9.44
N HIS A 350 -5.12 3.50 8.22
CA HIS A 350 -6.47 3.01 7.98
C HIS A 350 -6.56 1.51 8.28
N ARG A 351 -7.68 1.11 8.87
CA ARG A 351 -8.07 -0.30 9.00
C ARG A 351 -8.65 -0.76 7.67
N ILE A 352 -8.39 -2.01 7.28
CA ILE A 352 -8.72 -2.49 5.95
C ILE A 352 -9.57 -3.75 6.06
N GLU A 353 -10.78 -3.67 5.54
CA GLU A 353 -11.65 -4.83 5.35
C GLU A 353 -11.57 -5.27 3.89
N GLN A 354 -11.37 -6.56 3.67
CA GLN A 354 -11.16 -7.13 2.35
C GLN A 354 -12.14 -8.26 2.07
N VAL A 355 -12.69 -8.29 0.87
CA VAL A 355 -13.50 -9.40 0.35
C VAL A 355 -12.91 -9.86 -0.97
N PHE A 356 -12.52 -11.12 -1.03
CA PHE A 356 -12.02 -11.79 -2.21
C PHE A 356 -13.10 -12.70 -2.76
N ILE A 357 -13.54 -12.44 -3.99
CA ILE A 357 -14.57 -13.20 -4.68
C ILE A 357 -13.88 -14.06 -5.73
N ASN A 358 -13.87 -15.37 -5.50
CA ASN A 358 -13.23 -16.35 -6.36
C ASN A 358 -14.28 -16.98 -7.27
N LEU A 359 -13.95 -17.00 -8.57
CA LEU A 359 -14.79 -17.66 -9.56
C LEU A 359 -14.68 -19.19 -9.43
N PRO A 360 -15.80 -19.92 -9.59
CA PRO A 360 -15.77 -21.38 -9.64
C PRO A 360 -14.92 -21.86 -10.83
N PRO A 361 -14.36 -23.08 -10.76
CA PRO A 361 -13.50 -23.61 -11.82
C PRO A 361 -14.20 -23.64 -13.19
N ASP A 362 -15.51 -23.88 -13.20
CA ASP A 362 -16.34 -24.00 -14.40
C ASP A 362 -16.73 -22.66 -15.04
N ALA A 363 -16.56 -21.54 -14.33
CA ALA A 363 -16.86 -20.22 -14.88
C ALA A 363 -15.85 -19.86 -15.98
N LYS A 364 -16.38 -19.52 -17.16
CA LYS A 364 -15.59 -19.15 -18.34
C LYS A 364 -15.03 -17.72 -18.29
N SER A 365 -15.74 -16.81 -17.62
CA SER A 365 -15.42 -15.38 -17.58
C SER A 365 -15.76 -14.77 -16.22
N MET A 366 -14.95 -13.78 -15.79
CA MET A 366 -15.23 -12.94 -14.63
C MET A 366 -16.27 -11.85 -14.90
N PHE A 367 -16.58 -11.60 -16.17
CA PHE A 367 -17.53 -10.59 -16.62
C PHE A 367 -18.88 -11.24 -16.88
N ASN A 368 -19.61 -11.50 -15.79
CA ASN A 368 -20.98 -11.98 -15.83
C ASN A 368 -21.89 -10.94 -15.15
N VAL A 369 -22.99 -10.57 -15.81
CA VAL A 369 -23.96 -9.59 -15.33
C VAL A 369 -24.58 -10.04 -13.99
N ASP A 370 -24.91 -11.32 -13.86
CA ASP A 370 -25.53 -11.86 -12.62
C ASP A 370 -24.57 -11.80 -11.44
N LEU A 371 -23.29 -12.12 -11.66
CA LEU A 371 -22.25 -11.98 -10.65
C LEU A 371 -22.07 -10.51 -10.23
N TYR A 372 -22.02 -9.58 -11.18
CA TYR A 372 -21.92 -8.15 -10.86
C TYR A 372 -23.15 -7.66 -10.09
N ARG A 373 -24.35 -8.15 -10.42
CA ARG A 373 -25.58 -7.85 -9.67
C ARG A 373 -25.45 -8.25 -8.21
N GLU A 374 -24.97 -9.46 -7.93
CA GLU A 374 -24.71 -9.93 -6.56
C GLU A 374 -23.67 -9.06 -5.84
N ILE A 375 -22.62 -8.61 -6.54
CA ILE A 375 -21.59 -7.73 -5.99
C ILE A 375 -22.17 -6.34 -5.66
N PHE A 376 -23.00 -5.77 -6.53
CA PHE A 376 -23.69 -4.51 -6.27
C PHE A 376 -24.60 -4.63 -5.03
N THR A 377 -25.36 -5.72 -4.91
CA THR A 377 -26.23 -5.95 -3.74
C THR A 377 -25.42 -6.15 -2.45
N LEU A 378 -24.27 -6.82 -2.53
CA LEU A 378 -23.36 -6.98 -1.40
C LEU A 378 -22.80 -5.62 -0.95
N ILE A 379 -22.39 -4.77 -1.88
CA ILE A 379 -21.87 -3.44 -1.52
C ILE A 379 -22.98 -2.55 -0.94
N GLU A 380 -24.20 -2.65 -1.45
CA GLU A 380 -25.35 -1.94 -0.88
C GLU A 380 -25.69 -2.42 0.54
N SER A 381 -25.62 -3.74 0.81
CA SER A 381 -25.82 -4.26 2.16
C SER A 381 -24.73 -3.80 3.13
N ILE A 382 -23.47 -3.77 2.70
CA ILE A 382 -22.34 -3.22 3.49
C ILE A 382 -22.56 -1.73 3.80
N LYS A 383 -22.97 -0.94 2.81
CA LYS A 383 -23.22 0.50 2.98
C LYS A 383 -24.36 0.78 3.96
N ASN A 384 -25.42 -0.04 3.92
CA ASN A 384 -26.60 0.09 4.77
C ASN A 384 -26.43 -0.60 6.14
N LEU A 385 -25.30 -1.25 6.39
CA LEU A 385 -25.03 -1.91 7.66
C LEU A 385 -24.96 -0.88 8.80
N THR A 386 -25.77 -1.13 9.83
CA THR A 386 -25.77 -0.34 11.05
C THR A 386 -25.39 -1.26 12.21
N ALA A 387 -24.34 -0.89 12.92
CA ALA A 387 -23.87 -1.65 14.06
C ALA A 387 -24.55 -1.13 15.33
N ILE A 388 -25.23 -2.04 16.03
CA ILE A 388 -25.99 -1.74 17.23
C ILE A 388 -25.06 -1.88 18.44
N GLY A 389 -24.60 -0.74 18.96
CA GLY A 389 -23.79 -0.67 20.18
C GLY A 389 -24.40 0.29 21.21
N LEU A 390 -23.56 0.86 22.07
CA LEU A 390 -23.93 1.98 22.96
C LEU A 390 -24.37 3.22 22.17
N GLN A 391 -23.79 3.41 20.98
CA GLN A 391 -24.24 4.34 19.95
C GLN A 391 -24.42 3.54 18.65
N ASN A 392 -25.44 3.89 17.88
CA ASN A 392 -25.60 3.31 16.54
C ASN A 392 -24.49 3.88 15.64
N VAL A 393 -23.68 3.01 15.07
CA VAL A 393 -22.58 3.38 14.17
C VAL A 393 -22.94 2.94 12.76
N THR A 394 -22.89 3.86 11.81
CA THR A 394 -23.09 3.56 10.39
C THR A 394 -21.74 3.51 9.68
N PHE A 395 -21.68 2.83 8.54
CA PHE A 395 -20.48 2.83 7.69
C PHE A 395 -20.03 4.25 7.33
N SER A 396 -21.00 5.15 7.11
CA SER A 396 -20.72 6.55 6.77
C SER A 396 -19.99 7.33 7.86
N ASP A 397 -20.06 6.90 9.13
CA ASP A 397 -19.42 7.59 10.25
C ASP A 397 -17.92 7.25 10.37
N ILE A 398 -17.52 6.08 9.86
CA ILE A 398 -16.18 5.52 10.07
C ILE A 398 -15.37 5.38 8.77
N CYS A 399 -16.02 5.42 7.60
CA CYS A 399 -15.36 5.20 6.32
C CYS A 399 -14.33 6.30 5.99
N TYR A 400 -13.30 5.93 5.22
CA TYR A 400 -12.31 6.88 4.74
C TYR A 400 -12.83 7.75 3.56
N ARG A 401 -12.62 9.07 3.65
CA ARG A 401 -13.01 10.06 2.63
C ARG A 401 -11.85 11.00 2.25
N PRO A 402 -11.15 10.76 1.13
CA PRO A 402 -9.99 11.57 0.74
C PRO A 402 -10.36 13.01 0.33
N LEU A 403 -11.54 13.22 -0.27
CA LEU A 403 -12.01 14.53 -0.76
C LEU A 403 -13.04 15.19 0.20
N GLY A 404 -13.13 14.68 1.43
CA GLY A 404 -14.08 15.15 2.45
C GLY A 404 -15.53 14.73 2.18
N ASN A 405 -16.47 15.33 2.92
CA ASN A 405 -17.87 14.88 2.99
C ASN A 405 -18.73 15.14 1.74
N LYS A 406 -18.17 15.81 0.71
CA LYS A 406 -18.87 16.05 -0.55
C LYS A 406 -18.95 14.80 -1.42
N PHE A 407 -18.04 13.86 -1.21
CA PHE A 407 -17.95 12.60 -1.95
C PHE A 407 -18.31 11.42 -1.05
N GLY A 408 -18.64 10.30 -1.69
CA GLY A 408 -18.97 9.06 -0.99
C GLY A 408 -17.78 8.45 -0.25
N CYS A 409 -18.07 7.39 0.52
CA CYS A 409 -17.04 6.59 1.16
C CYS A 409 -16.14 5.89 0.13
N THR A 410 -14.87 5.73 0.47
CA THR A 410 -13.94 4.96 -0.37
C THR A 410 -14.29 3.47 -0.29
N ILE A 411 -14.64 2.87 -1.42
CA ILE A 411 -14.78 1.42 -1.60
C ILE A 411 -14.07 1.07 -2.89
N LEU A 412 -12.97 0.33 -2.82
CA LEU A 412 -12.23 -0.09 -4.00
C LEU A 412 -12.81 -1.42 -4.48
N SER A 413 -13.67 -1.36 -5.48
CA SER A 413 -14.34 -2.53 -6.07
C SER A 413 -14.48 -2.38 -7.60
N PRO A 414 -14.68 -3.48 -8.34
CA PRO A 414 -14.98 -3.43 -9.77
C PRO A 414 -16.25 -2.61 -10.11
N THR A 415 -17.21 -2.55 -9.19
CA THR A 415 -18.46 -1.79 -9.35
C THR A 415 -18.25 -0.28 -9.26
N ASN A 416 -17.10 0.17 -8.75
CA ASN A 416 -16.87 1.59 -8.54
C ASN A 416 -16.60 2.36 -9.84
N TYR A 417 -16.22 1.68 -10.93
CA TYR A 417 -16.21 2.26 -12.28
C TYR A 417 -17.61 2.72 -12.76
N PHE A 418 -18.65 2.26 -12.08
CA PHE A 418 -20.06 2.63 -12.27
C PHE A 418 -20.63 3.31 -11.01
N GLN A 419 -19.76 3.94 -10.21
CA GLN A 419 -20.13 4.66 -8.98
C GLN A 419 -20.95 3.83 -7.99
N ASN A 420 -20.70 2.51 -7.93
CA ASN A 420 -21.39 1.56 -7.04
C ASN A 420 -22.93 1.59 -7.15
N SER A 421 -23.45 1.88 -8.34
CA SER A 421 -24.89 1.96 -8.59
C SER A 421 -25.32 1.05 -9.74
N TRP A 422 -26.30 0.17 -9.48
CA TRP A 422 -26.84 -0.73 -10.49
C TRP A 422 -27.45 0.00 -11.70
N PRO A 423 -28.29 1.04 -11.54
CA PRO A 423 -28.80 1.82 -12.67
C PRO A 423 -27.69 2.41 -13.55
N THR A 424 -26.57 2.84 -12.97
CA THR A 424 -25.45 3.39 -13.73
C THR A 424 -24.78 2.31 -14.58
N PHE A 425 -24.65 1.10 -14.05
CA PHE A 425 -24.12 -0.05 -14.79
C PHE A 425 -25.01 -0.42 -15.98
N GLU A 426 -26.33 -0.50 -15.77
CA GLU A 426 -27.30 -0.85 -16.82
C GLU A 426 -27.37 0.22 -17.92
N ASN A 427 -27.20 1.50 -17.55
CA ASN A 427 -27.23 2.64 -18.48
C ASN A 427 -25.85 3.01 -19.06
N ALA A 428 -24.80 2.20 -18.89
CA ALA A 428 -23.42 2.54 -19.26
C ALA A 428 -23.12 2.55 -20.78
N GLY A 429 -24.13 2.84 -21.61
CA GLY A 429 -24.06 2.91 -23.07
C GLY A 429 -24.31 4.31 -23.64
N PRO A 430 -23.91 4.58 -24.89
CA PRO A 430 -24.40 5.77 -25.57
C PRO A 430 -25.92 5.68 -25.72
N PRO A 431 -26.67 6.80 -25.63
CA PRO A 431 -28.10 6.79 -25.96
C PRO A 431 -28.23 6.34 -27.42
N THR A 432 -28.88 5.19 -27.62
CA THR A 432 -29.06 4.54 -28.93
C THR A 432 -29.69 5.51 -29.92
N VAL A 433 -28.95 5.87 -30.97
CA VAL A 433 -29.50 6.59 -32.14
C VAL A 433 -30.00 5.62 -33.21
N ASP A 434 -29.57 4.35 -33.17
CA ASP A 434 -30.05 3.31 -34.07
C ASP A 434 -30.35 2.03 -33.28
N ASP A 435 -31.43 1.34 -33.64
CA ASP A 435 -32.05 0.17 -32.96
C ASP A 435 -31.17 -1.11 -32.88
N GLU A 436 -29.86 -1.01 -32.96
CA GLU A 436 -28.93 -2.14 -32.74
C GLU A 436 -28.38 -2.08 -31.30
N ILE A 437 -29.14 -2.68 -30.38
CA ILE A 437 -28.71 -2.92 -29.00
C ILE A 437 -27.56 -3.94 -29.04
N PHE A 438 -26.32 -3.47 -28.90
CA PHE A 438 -25.21 -4.35 -28.56
C PHE A 438 -25.28 -4.68 -27.05
N ASP A 439 -25.47 -5.95 -26.71
CA ASP A 439 -25.63 -6.45 -25.32
C ASP A 439 -24.43 -6.16 -24.38
N ASP A 440 -23.30 -5.68 -24.90
CA ASP A 440 -22.01 -5.58 -24.18
C ASP A 440 -21.54 -4.13 -23.85
N GLN A 441 -22.42 -3.12 -23.96
CA GLN A 441 -22.01 -1.71 -23.84
C GLN A 441 -21.37 -1.34 -22.49
N HIS A 442 -21.83 -1.95 -21.40
CA HIS A 442 -21.28 -1.75 -20.06
C HIS A 442 -19.87 -2.36 -19.92
N TRP A 443 -19.58 -3.45 -20.62
CA TRP A 443 -18.24 -4.05 -20.63
C TRP A 443 -17.23 -3.23 -21.42
N GLU A 444 -17.65 -2.56 -22.49
CA GLU A 444 -16.77 -1.61 -23.19
C GLU A 444 -16.42 -0.41 -22.29
N HIS A 445 -17.33 0.04 -21.41
CA HIS A 445 -17.06 1.16 -20.49
C HIS A 445 -16.06 0.71 -19.43
N LEU A 446 -16.28 -0.48 -18.86
CA LEU A 446 -15.36 -1.10 -17.91
C LEU A 446 -13.96 -1.26 -18.52
N LYS A 447 -13.87 -1.81 -19.72
CA LYS A 447 -12.61 -2.00 -20.47
C LYS A 447 -11.93 -0.66 -20.76
N TYR A 448 -12.68 0.37 -21.09
CA TYR A 448 -12.15 1.72 -21.29
C TYR A 448 -11.57 2.28 -19.98
N CYS A 449 -12.29 2.16 -18.87
CA CYS A 449 -11.86 2.66 -17.57
C CYS A 449 -10.68 1.87 -16.98
N ILE A 450 -10.62 0.56 -17.18
CA ILE A 450 -9.46 -0.27 -16.80
C ILE A 450 -8.20 0.21 -17.53
N ARG A 451 -8.31 0.59 -18.80
CA ARG A 451 -7.17 1.09 -19.58
C ARG A 451 -6.81 2.52 -19.22
N ASN A 452 -7.81 3.37 -18.96
CA ASN A 452 -7.67 4.80 -18.70
C ASN A 452 -8.46 5.21 -17.44
N PRO A 453 -7.99 4.86 -16.23
CA PRO A 453 -8.74 5.10 -14.99
C PRO A 453 -8.85 6.58 -14.60
N LEU A 454 -8.05 7.44 -15.25
CA LEU A 454 -8.01 8.88 -15.00
C LEU A 454 -9.02 9.69 -15.82
N GLN A 455 -9.81 9.03 -16.68
CA GLN A 455 -10.76 9.72 -17.54
C GLN A 455 -11.99 10.18 -16.74
N THR A 456 -12.29 11.47 -16.79
CA THR A 456 -13.46 12.08 -16.12
C THR A 456 -14.75 11.96 -16.93
N LEU A 457 -14.65 11.75 -18.26
CA LEU A 457 -15.80 11.56 -19.14
C LEU A 457 -15.51 10.55 -20.24
N THR A 458 -16.36 9.54 -20.36
CA THR A 458 -16.31 8.50 -21.39
C THR A 458 -17.40 8.69 -22.44
N TYR A 459 -17.45 7.81 -23.44
CA TYR A 459 -18.50 7.79 -24.47
C TYR A 459 -19.91 7.59 -23.89
N SER A 460 -20.03 6.94 -22.72
CA SER A 460 -21.29 6.75 -21.99
C SER A 460 -21.70 7.97 -21.17
N LYS A 461 -20.98 9.09 -21.29
CA LYS A 461 -21.15 10.33 -20.51
C LYS A 461 -21.00 10.12 -19.00
N MET A 462 -20.24 9.10 -18.60
CA MET A 462 -19.93 8.76 -17.21
C MET A 462 -18.45 8.98 -16.91
N SER A 463 -18.11 9.12 -15.64
CA SER A 463 -16.71 9.17 -15.19
C SER A 463 -16.17 7.77 -14.90
N CYS A 464 -14.86 7.56 -15.09
CA CYS A 464 -14.18 6.36 -14.58
C CYS A 464 -13.81 6.47 -13.09
N PHE A 465 -14.03 7.64 -12.48
CA PHE A 465 -13.82 7.84 -11.05
C PHE A 465 -14.88 7.16 -10.22
N GLY A 466 -14.45 6.65 -9.08
CA GLY A 466 -15.36 6.09 -8.09
C GLY A 466 -16.23 7.16 -7.42
N GLU A 467 -17.21 6.70 -6.65
CA GLU A 467 -18.11 7.55 -5.86
C GLU A 467 -17.37 8.49 -4.88
N PHE A 468 -16.18 8.08 -4.43
CA PHE A 468 -15.29 8.87 -3.57
C PHE A 468 -14.50 9.96 -4.33
N GLY A 469 -14.65 10.03 -5.66
CA GLY A 469 -14.06 11.06 -6.54
C GLY A 469 -12.61 10.82 -6.96
N GLY A 470 -12.08 9.61 -6.76
CA GLY A 470 -10.74 9.23 -7.20
C GLY A 470 -10.73 8.04 -8.18
N PRO A 471 -9.60 7.82 -8.88
CA PRO A 471 -9.44 6.69 -9.77
C PRO A 471 -9.26 5.38 -9.00
N VAL A 472 -9.68 4.28 -9.62
CA VAL A 472 -9.44 2.92 -9.13
C VAL A 472 -8.45 2.26 -10.07
N ASP A 473 -7.34 1.76 -9.54
CA ASP A 473 -6.38 0.98 -10.33
C ASP A 473 -6.89 -0.45 -10.48
N ALA A 474 -6.85 -0.98 -11.70
CA ALA A 474 -7.32 -2.33 -12.00
C ALA A 474 -6.59 -3.41 -11.17
N VAL A 475 -5.33 -3.18 -10.78
CA VAL A 475 -4.54 -4.14 -9.98
C VAL A 475 -5.11 -4.32 -8.57
N LEU A 476 -5.80 -3.31 -8.03
CA LEU A 476 -6.36 -3.35 -6.67
C LEU A 476 -7.70 -4.12 -6.61
N VAL A 477 -8.38 -4.28 -7.75
CA VAL A 477 -9.74 -4.84 -7.82
C VAL A 477 -9.85 -6.10 -8.67
N PHE A 478 -8.91 -6.34 -9.58
CA PHE A 478 -8.88 -7.51 -10.44
C PHE A 478 -7.62 -8.35 -10.21
N GLY A 479 -7.83 -9.62 -9.86
CA GLY A 479 -6.85 -10.70 -9.96
C GLY A 479 -7.17 -11.62 -11.14
N ALA A 480 -6.33 -12.62 -11.40
CA ALA A 480 -6.47 -13.49 -12.57
C ALA A 480 -7.83 -14.24 -12.63
N ARG A 481 -8.34 -14.69 -11.49
CA ARG A 481 -9.68 -15.33 -11.34
C ARG A 481 -10.39 -14.90 -10.05
N THR A 482 -10.02 -13.73 -9.55
CA THR A 482 -10.49 -13.20 -8.26
C THR A 482 -10.87 -11.74 -8.41
N LEU A 483 -12.04 -11.35 -7.93
CA LEU A 483 -12.43 -9.95 -7.78
C LEU A 483 -12.18 -9.54 -6.33
N MET A 484 -11.61 -8.36 -6.13
CA MET A 484 -11.25 -7.86 -4.81
C MET A 484 -12.10 -6.63 -4.48
N ILE A 485 -12.63 -6.60 -3.27
CA ILE A 485 -13.27 -5.44 -2.68
C ILE A 485 -12.42 -5.05 -1.47
N MET A 486 -11.91 -3.83 -1.46
CA MET A 486 -11.16 -3.28 -0.34
C MET A 486 -11.89 -2.06 0.21
N ILE A 487 -12.16 -2.09 1.51
CA ILE A 487 -12.86 -1.04 2.25
C ILE A 487 -11.84 -0.49 3.25
N PRO A 488 -11.41 0.77 3.11
CA PRO A 488 -10.61 1.44 4.12
C PRO A 488 -11.49 2.17 5.14
N VAL A 489 -11.30 1.85 6.41
CA VAL A 489 -11.94 2.47 7.58
C VAL A 489 -10.93 3.35 8.31
N SER A 490 -11.36 4.56 8.68
CA SER A 490 -10.51 5.58 9.30
C SER A 490 -11.14 6.20 10.56
N GLY A 491 -12.29 5.68 11.01
CA GLY A 491 -13.00 6.17 12.19
C GLY A 491 -12.25 5.89 13.49
N PRO A 492 -12.75 6.39 14.63
CA PRO A 492 -12.25 6.03 15.96
C PRO A 492 -12.23 4.51 16.15
N GLU A 493 -11.20 3.99 16.81
CA GLU A 493 -10.98 2.53 16.96
C GLU A 493 -12.18 1.83 17.60
N GLU A 494 -12.72 2.35 18.71
CA GLU A 494 -13.87 1.77 19.42
C GLU A 494 -15.11 1.63 18.51
N LYS A 495 -15.40 2.65 17.69
CA LYS A 495 -16.53 2.62 16.76
C LYS A 495 -16.29 1.66 15.60
N SER A 496 -15.05 1.58 15.13
CA SER A 496 -14.64 0.71 14.04
C SER A 496 -14.75 -0.76 14.44
N LEU A 497 -14.31 -1.12 15.65
CA LEU A 497 -14.44 -2.48 16.20
C LEU A 497 -15.90 -2.94 16.30
N ILE A 498 -16.81 -2.06 16.73
CA ILE A 498 -18.25 -2.37 16.82
C ILE A 498 -18.83 -2.62 15.41
N TRP A 499 -18.43 -1.83 14.42
CA TRP A 499 -18.88 -2.02 13.03
C TRP A 499 -18.27 -3.25 12.37
N GLU A 500 -16.98 -3.51 12.59
CA GLU A 500 -16.29 -4.72 12.10
C GLU A 500 -16.94 -5.99 12.62
N ALA A 501 -17.35 -6.04 13.91
CA ALA A 501 -18.08 -7.17 14.46
C ALA A 501 -19.41 -7.42 13.73
N ALA A 502 -20.18 -6.37 13.45
CA ALA A 502 -21.41 -6.47 12.68
C ALA A 502 -21.16 -6.87 11.21
N PHE A 503 -20.06 -6.39 10.62
CA PHE A 503 -19.64 -6.74 9.27
C PHE A 503 -19.28 -8.24 9.18
N ILE A 504 -18.51 -8.76 10.14
CA ILE A 504 -18.15 -10.17 10.21
C ILE A 504 -19.42 -11.04 10.33
N ASP A 505 -20.36 -10.69 11.22
CA ASP A 505 -21.62 -11.43 11.38
C ASP A 505 -22.47 -11.45 10.10
N MET A 506 -22.57 -10.31 9.42
CA MET A 506 -23.25 -10.23 8.13
C MET A 506 -22.56 -11.14 7.08
N MET A 507 -21.23 -11.07 6.99
CA MET A 507 -20.45 -11.81 5.99
C MET A 507 -20.45 -13.33 6.25
N MET A 508 -20.50 -13.78 7.51
CA MET A 508 -20.63 -15.21 7.84
C MET A 508 -21.94 -15.83 7.34
N ASN A 509 -23.01 -15.05 7.39
CA ASN A 509 -24.36 -15.48 7.00
C ASN A 509 -24.68 -15.22 5.52
N TYR A 510 -23.88 -14.39 4.85
CA TYR A 510 -24.07 -14.06 3.44
C TYR A 510 -23.71 -15.25 2.52
N ARG A 511 -24.48 -15.45 1.46
CA ARG A 511 -24.25 -16.48 0.44
C ARG A 511 -24.39 -15.86 -0.95
N MET A 512 -23.53 -16.28 -1.87
CA MET A 512 -23.56 -15.90 -3.29
C MET A 512 -23.83 -17.16 -4.11
N GLU A 513 -24.60 -17.05 -5.20
CA GLU A 513 -24.93 -18.21 -6.04
C GLU A 513 -23.87 -18.45 -7.11
N HIS A 514 -23.31 -17.36 -7.67
CA HIS A 514 -22.44 -17.42 -8.84
C HIS A 514 -20.94 -17.44 -8.53
N ALA A 515 -20.55 -17.23 -7.27
CA ALA A 515 -19.15 -17.26 -6.85
C ALA A 515 -18.98 -17.61 -5.36
N ASN A 516 -17.78 -18.03 -4.99
CA ASN A 516 -17.39 -18.23 -3.60
C ASN A 516 -16.61 -17.00 -3.13
N PHE A 517 -16.81 -16.57 -1.88
CA PHE A 517 -16.04 -15.47 -1.32
C PHE A 517 -15.30 -15.87 -0.05
N THR A 518 -14.22 -15.16 0.22
CA THR A 518 -13.46 -15.16 1.48
C THR A 518 -13.30 -13.72 1.91
N PHE A 519 -13.37 -13.44 3.20
CA PHE A 519 -13.28 -12.08 3.72
C PHE A 519 -12.32 -12.00 4.90
N MET A 520 -11.86 -10.79 5.18
CA MET A 520 -10.99 -10.46 6.31
C MET A 520 -11.39 -9.09 6.83
N ALA A 521 -11.45 -8.95 8.16
CA ALA A 521 -11.51 -7.67 8.84
C ALA A 521 -10.28 -7.52 9.73
N GLU A 522 -9.86 -6.30 10.02
CA GLU A 522 -8.64 -6.07 10.82
C GLU A 522 -8.78 -6.67 12.24
N SER A 523 -9.97 -6.60 12.87
CA SER A 523 -10.21 -7.24 14.19
C SER A 523 -10.29 -8.77 14.14
N SER A 524 -10.61 -9.37 12.99
CA SER A 524 -10.86 -10.82 12.90
C SER A 524 -9.65 -11.67 13.27
N VAL A 525 -8.44 -11.16 13.03
CA VAL A 525 -7.20 -11.86 13.38
C VAL A 525 -7.02 -11.94 14.90
N THR A 526 -7.27 -10.85 15.62
CA THR A 526 -7.17 -10.84 17.08
C THR A 526 -8.27 -11.66 17.73
N ASP A 527 -9.48 -11.63 17.17
CA ASP A 527 -10.64 -12.35 17.70
C ASP A 527 -10.50 -13.87 17.55
N GLU A 528 -10.07 -14.36 16.39
CA GLU A 528 -9.85 -15.80 16.18
C GLU A 528 -8.66 -16.32 16.99
N LEU A 529 -7.59 -15.53 17.17
CA LEU A 529 -6.48 -15.91 18.07
C LEU A 529 -6.96 -16.05 19.51
N GLN A 530 -7.78 -15.11 20.00
CA GLN A 530 -8.29 -15.15 21.37
C GLN A 530 -9.22 -16.35 21.59
N LYS A 531 -10.05 -16.68 20.61
CA LYS A 531 -10.95 -17.84 20.66
C LYS A 531 -10.21 -19.17 20.73
N GLU A 532 -9.11 -19.32 20.01
CA GLU A 532 -8.24 -20.51 20.13
C GLU A 532 -7.62 -20.61 21.53
N VAL A 533 -7.14 -19.50 22.10
CA VAL A 533 -6.61 -19.47 23.47
C VAL A 533 -7.67 -19.87 24.50
N ASP A 534 -8.91 -19.41 24.33
CA ASP A 534 -10.01 -19.74 25.24
C ASP A 534 -10.43 -21.21 25.16
N ASN A 535 -10.36 -21.81 23.97
CA ASN A 535 -10.59 -23.24 23.78
C ASN A 535 -9.47 -24.09 24.42
N ASP A 536 -8.22 -23.69 24.25
CA ASP A 536 -7.05 -24.39 24.79
C ASP A 536 -6.95 -24.30 26.32
N LYS A 537 -7.53 -23.26 26.92
CA LYS A 537 -7.58 -23.08 28.39
C LYS A 537 -8.19 -24.30 29.09
N LEU A 538 -9.27 -24.86 28.56
CA LEU A 538 -9.94 -26.01 29.16
C LEU A 538 -9.04 -27.26 29.12
N VAL A 539 -8.36 -27.48 28.00
CA VAL A 539 -7.45 -28.62 27.81
C VAL A 539 -6.29 -28.54 28.79
N SER A 540 -5.72 -27.34 28.96
CA SER A 540 -4.62 -27.10 29.91
C SER A 540 -5.04 -27.39 31.36
N VAL A 541 -6.22 -26.91 31.79
CA VAL A 541 -6.77 -27.19 33.13
C VAL A 541 -6.97 -28.69 33.36
N MET A 542 -7.50 -29.41 32.37
CA MET A 542 -7.69 -30.87 32.47
C MET A 542 -6.37 -31.63 32.54
N ALA A 543 -5.37 -31.23 31.75
CA ALA A 543 -4.04 -31.82 31.79
C ALA A 543 -3.38 -31.63 33.16
N CYS A 544 -3.46 -30.42 33.73
CA CYS A 544 -3.01 -30.16 35.10
C CYS A 544 -3.74 -31.07 36.10
N ALA A 545 -5.07 -31.17 36.04
CA ALA A 545 -5.84 -32.02 36.96
C ALA A 545 -5.40 -33.50 36.92
N VAL A 546 -5.10 -34.05 35.74
CA VAL A 546 -4.61 -35.43 35.60
C VAL A 546 -3.23 -35.61 36.23
N VAL A 547 -2.30 -34.68 36.00
CA VAL A 547 -0.97 -34.71 36.64
C VAL A 547 -1.11 -34.65 38.16
N LEU A 548 -2.01 -33.83 38.67
CA LEU A 548 -2.28 -33.73 40.11
C LEU A 548 -2.82 -35.04 40.70
N ILE A 549 -3.75 -35.70 40.01
CA ILE A 549 -4.26 -37.03 40.40
C ILE A 549 -3.12 -38.06 40.37
N TRP A 550 -2.23 -38.01 39.38
CA TRP A 550 -1.08 -38.90 39.30
C TRP A 550 -0.11 -38.71 40.48
N VAL A 551 0.28 -37.47 40.78
CA VAL A 551 1.15 -37.16 41.94
C VAL A 551 0.50 -37.65 43.23
N PHE A 552 -0.81 -37.44 43.38
CA PHE A 552 -1.59 -37.92 44.52
C PHE A 552 -1.55 -39.45 44.67
N THR A 553 -1.63 -40.20 43.58
CA THR A 553 -1.60 -41.67 43.64
C THR A 553 -0.21 -42.24 43.93
N MET A 554 0.86 -41.59 43.46
CA MET A 554 2.24 -42.08 43.62
C MET A 554 2.84 -41.81 45.02
N LEU A 555 2.41 -40.76 45.73
CA LEU A 555 2.92 -40.41 47.07
C LEU A 555 2.36 -41.29 48.21
N GLY A 556 1.44 -42.21 47.92
CA GLY A 556 0.84 -43.13 48.89
C GLY A 556 1.78 -44.28 49.29
N SER A 557 1.81 -44.64 50.57
CA SER A 557 2.53 -45.83 51.06
C SER A 557 1.83 -47.11 50.62
N TYR A 558 2.52 -48.00 49.90
CA TYR A 558 1.95 -49.23 49.33
C TYR A 558 1.67 -50.37 50.33
N HIS A 559 2.12 -50.26 51.59
CA HIS A 559 1.93 -51.29 52.61
C HIS A 559 0.68 -51.00 53.46
N TRP A 560 -0.42 -51.70 53.16
CA TRP A 560 -1.67 -51.60 53.91
C TRP A 560 -1.81 -52.80 54.87
N PRO A 561 -1.88 -52.59 56.19
CA PRO A 561 -1.96 -53.68 57.16
C PRO A 561 -3.35 -54.35 57.25
N GLU A 562 -4.41 -53.73 56.71
CA GLU A 562 -5.78 -54.28 56.71
C GLU A 562 -6.53 -54.03 55.39
N SER A 563 -7.43 -54.94 55.02
CA SER A 563 -8.15 -54.96 53.73
C SER A 563 -9.35 -54.00 53.62
N SER A 564 -9.47 -53.01 54.51
CA SER A 564 -10.60 -52.07 54.52
C SER A 564 -10.32 -50.81 53.69
N PHE A 565 -11.31 -50.39 52.88
CA PHE A 565 -11.21 -49.19 52.03
C PHE A 565 -10.98 -47.90 52.84
N LEU A 566 -11.49 -47.83 54.08
CA LEU A 566 -11.25 -46.70 54.98
C LEU A 566 -9.79 -46.64 55.47
N SER A 567 -9.16 -47.79 55.74
CA SER A 567 -7.75 -47.85 56.10
C SER A 567 -6.86 -47.37 54.95
N ALA A 568 -7.28 -47.66 53.71
CA ALA A 568 -6.62 -47.13 52.52
C ALA A 568 -6.67 -45.59 52.43
N LEU A 569 -7.82 -44.98 52.71
CA LEU A 569 -7.96 -43.51 52.72
C LEU A 569 -7.17 -42.84 53.85
N VAL A 570 -7.04 -43.48 55.01
CA VAL A 570 -6.34 -42.93 56.20
C VAL A 570 -4.82 -43.02 56.06
N HIS A 571 -4.29 -44.09 55.48
CA HIS A 571 -2.85 -44.26 55.24
C HIS A 571 -2.37 -43.62 53.94
N GLN A 572 -3.29 -43.15 53.10
CA GLN A 572 -2.96 -42.29 51.97
C GLN A 572 -2.59 -40.89 52.50
N LYS A 573 -1.38 -40.42 52.19
CA LYS A 573 -0.86 -39.09 52.58
C LYS A 573 -1.55 -37.94 51.82
N LEU A 574 -2.87 -37.93 51.82
CA LEU A 574 -3.76 -37.03 51.06
C LEU A 574 -3.52 -35.56 51.40
N THR A 575 -3.32 -35.24 52.68
CA THR A 575 -3.09 -33.86 53.14
C THR A 575 -1.77 -33.29 52.64
N ILE A 576 -0.72 -34.10 52.57
CA ILE A 576 0.60 -33.70 52.05
C ILE A 576 0.52 -33.47 50.54
N ALA A 577 -0.15 -34.35 49.80
CA ALA A 577 -0.32 -34.20 48.37
C ALA A 577 -1.14 -32.95 48.03
N ILE A 578 -2.29 -32.73 48.68
CA ILE A 578 -3.14 -31.55 48.42
C ILE A 578 -2.40 -30.26 48.78
N SER A 579 -1.70 -30.22 49.92
CA SER A 579 -0.95 -29.03 50.34
C SER A 579 0.21 -28.71 49.38
N ALA A 580 0.98 -29.71 48.94
CA ALA A 580 2.06 -29.51 47.96
C ALA A 580 1.55 -28.92 46.64
N VAL A 581 0.38 -29.38 46.18
CA VAL A 581 -0.27 -28.89 44.96
C VAL A 581 -0.76 -27.45 45.14
N ILE A 582 -1.43 -27.18 46.26
CA ILE A 582 -1.88 -25.82 46.59
C ILE A 582 -0.68 -24.88 46.64
N PHE A 583 0.42 -25.25 47.31
CA PHE A 583 1.62 -24.42 47.36
C PHE A 583 2.26 -24.22 45.98
N SER A 584 2.26 -25.24 45.12
CA SER A 584 2.78 -25.11 43.75
C SER A 584 1.93 -24.15 42.92
N VAL A 585 0.60 -24.23 42.99
CA VAL A 585 -0.30 -23.30 42.28
C VAL A 585 -0.14 -21.88 42.81
N ILE A 586 -0.10 -21.71 44.13
CA ILE A 586 0.08 -20.39 44.74
C ILE A 586 1.47 -19.85 44.40
N SER A 587 2.51 -20.68 44.26
CA SER A 587 3.86 -20.23 43.85
C SER A 587 3.91 -19.70 42.41
N VAL A 588 3.04 -20.19 41.53
CA VAL A 588 2.90 -19.63 40.16
C VAL A 588 2.13 -18.31 40.18
N TRP A 589 1.24 -18.13 41.17
CA TRP A 589 0.48 -16.90 41.41
C TRP A 589 1.26 -15.87 42.26
N TRP A 590 2.41 -16.25 42.82
CA TRP A 590 3.21 -15.49 43.78
C TRP A 590 3.95 -14.32 43.13
#